data_AF-A0AAV0PHW6-F1
#
_entry.id   AF-A0AAV0PHW6-F1
#
_cell.length_a   1.000
_cell.length_b   1.000
_cell.length_c   1.000
_cell.angle_alpha   90.00
_cell.angle_beta   90.00
_cell.angle_gamma   90.00
#
_symmetry.space_group_name_H-M   'P 1'
#
loop_
_entity.id
_entity.type
_entity.pdbx_description
1 polymer ?
#
loop_
_entity_poly.entity_id
_entity_poly.type
_entity_poly.pdbx_seq_one_letter_code
_entity_poly.pdbx_strand_id
1 'polypeptide(L)' 'MAAPEPPSSSQKVIIQLKATADAPILKQTKFKFVYINSAFSPNPDELVIDLFNNFGVDGKLLVNYACSVAWG' A
#
# COMPACT_ATOMS: atom_id res chain seq x y z
N MET A 1 -28.86 18.29 -21.63
CA MET A 1 -28.08 18.62 -20.42
C MET A 1 -27.90 17.30 -19.66
N ALA A 2 -26.83 16.56 -19.96
CA ALA A 2 -26.57 15.28 -19.32
C ALA A 2 -26.02 15.53 -17.92
N ALA A 3 -26.60 14.89 -16.91
CA ALA A 3 -26.08 14.94 -15.54
C ALA A 3 -24.68 14.30 -15.50
N PRO A 4 -23.75 14.79 -14.66
CA PRO A 4 -22.49 14.09 -14.43
C PRO A 4 -22.79 12.72 -13.82
N GLU A 5 -22.47 11.67 -14.56
CA GLU A 5 -22.59 10.29 -14.09
C GLU A 5 -21.67 10.13 -12.86
N PRO A 6 -22.18 9.63 -11.72
CA PRO A 6 -21.36 9.45 -10.53
C PRO A 6 -20.22 8.47 -10.84
N PRO A 7 -18.98 8.74 -10.41
CA PRO A 7 -17.87 7.83 -10.63
C PRO A 7 -18.23 6.48 -9.99
N SER A 8 -18.30 5.46 -10.85
CA SER A 8 -18.67 4.09 -10.50
C SER A 8 -17.90 3.60 -9.27
N SER A 9 -18.69 3.22 -8.26
CA SER A 9 -18.34 2.94 -6.86
C SER A 9 -17.52 1.63 -6.66
N SER A 10 -16.43 1.43 -7.39
CA SER A 10 -15.56 0.24 -7.21
C SER A 10 -14.14 0.45 -7.73
N GLN A 11 -13.44 1.48 -7.24
CA GLN A 11 -12.01 1.62 -7.49
C GLN A 11 -11.24 0.58 -6.65
N LYS A 12 -10.98 -0.59 -7.24
CA LYS A 12 -10.16 -1.64 -6.62
C LYS A 12 -8.69 -1.31 -6.84
N VAL A 13 -7.96 -1.06 -5.76
CA VAL A 13 -6.50 -0.90 -5.77
C VAL A 13 -5.85 -2.27 -5.68
N ILE A 14 -4.92 -2.56 -6.59
CA ILE A 14 -4.12 -3.79 -6.53
C ILE A 14 -2.91 -3.52 -5.63
N ILE A 15 -2.84 -4.23 -4.50
CA ILE A 15 -1.73 -4.10 -3.55
C ILE A 15 -0.82 -5.31 -3.69
N GLN A 16 0.45 -5.06 -4.02
CA GLN A 16 1.48 -6.08 -4.05
C GLN A 16 2.23 -6.07 -2.72
N LEU A 17 1.87 -7.00 -1.84
CA LEU A 17 2.56 -7.20 -0.56
C LEU A 17 3.87 -7.96 -0.78
N LYS A 18 4.97 -7.46 -0.21
CA LYS A 18 6.27 -8.12 -0.18
C LYS A 18 6.81 -8.24 1.25
N ALA A 19 7.13 -9.46 1.66
CA ALA A 19 7.86 -9.71 2.89
C ALA A 19 9.30 -9.21 2.74
N THR A 20 9.79 -8.40 3.67
CA THR A 20 11.19 -7.95 3.67
C THR A 20 11.86 -8.24 5.01
N ALA A 21 13.15 -8.56 4.95
CA ALA A 21 14.00 -8.88 6.09
C ALA A 21 13.42 -10.06 6.88
N ASP A 22 13.29 -9.94 8.19
CA ASP A 22 12.78 -10.96 9.10
C ASP A 22 11.25 -11.10 9.11
N ALA A 23 10.55 -10.52 8.13
CA ALA A 23 9.11 -10.62 8.05
C ALA A 23 8.68 -12.09 7.90
N PRO A 24 7.92 -12.66 8.86
CA PRO A 24 7.48 -14.04 8.77
C PRO A 24 6.56 -14.20 7.55
N ILE A 25 6.94 -15.11 6.66
CA ILE A 25 6.31 -15.30 5.34
C ILE A 25 4.84 -15.72 5.46
N LEU A 26 4.42 -16.30 6.59
CA LEU A 26 3.01 -16.57 6.87
C LEU A 26 2.80 -16.91 8.36
N LYS A 27 1.87 -16.19 9.04
CA LYS A 27 1.15 -16.51 10.31
C LYS A 27 1.21 -15.49 11.46
N GLN A 28 1.99 -14.41 11.42
CA GLN A 28 1.98 -13.41 12.50
C GLN A 28 1.15 -12.17 12.14
N THR A 29 0.12 -11.88 12.94
CA THR A 29 -0.86 -10.79 12.73
C THR A 29 -0.34 -9.40 13.17
N LYS A 30 0.97 -9.23 13.40
CA LYS A 30 1.54 -7.98 13.93
C LYS A 30 2.80 -7.59 13.17
N PHE A 31 2.62 -6.98 12.01
CA PHE A 31 3.68 -6.26 11.31
C PHE A 31 3.71 -4.83 11.83
N LYS A 32 4.89 -4.34 12.25
CA LYS A 32 5.03 -3.01 12.85
C LYS A 32 5.43 -1.94 11.84
N PHE A 33 6.04 -2.33 10.73
CA PHE A 33 6.57 -1.41 9.74
C PHE A 33 6.02 -1.76 8.35
N VAL A 34 5.58 -0.72 7.65
CA VAL A 34 5.04 -0.78 6.28
C VAL A 34 5.75 0.27 5.44
N TYR A 35 6.16 -0.09 4.23
CA TYR A 35 6.94 0.76 3.35
C TYR A 35 6.37 0.77 1.93
N ILE A 36 6.15 1.96 1.38
CA ILE A 36 5.72 2.12 -0.01
C ILE A 36 6.96 2.17 -0.90
N ASN A 37 6.94 1.39 -2.00
CA ASN A 37 8.00 1.35 -3.01
C ASN A 37 9.42 1.11 -2.45
N SER A 38 9.54 0.42 -1.32
CA SER A 38 10.82 0.16 -0.64
C SER A 38 11.61 1.44 -0.31
N ALA A 39 10.90 2.55 -0.06
CA ALA A 39 11.52 3.86 0.16
C ALA A 39 11.14 4.45 1.53
N PHE A 40 9.85 4.68 1.78
CA PHE A 40 9.40 5.41 2.97
C PHE A 40 8.20 4.72 3.64
N SER A 41 7.98 5.02 4.91
CA SER A 41 6.79 4.58 5.66
C SER A 41 5.68 5.63 5.53
N PRO A 42 4.49 5.27 5.04
CA PRO A 42 3.38 6.21 4.93
C PRO A 42 2.80 6.51 6.33
N ASN A 43 2.01 7.57 6.42
CA ASN A 43 1.23 7.85 7.63
C ASN A 43 0.14 6.76 7.79
N PRO A 44 -0.04 6.14 8.98
CA PRO A 44 -1.09 5.15 9.22
C PRO A 44 -2.51 5.66 8.96
N ASP A 45 -2.74 6.98 9.04
CA ASP A 45 -4.05 7.59 8.77
C ASP A 45 -4.28 7.91 7.27
N GLU A 46 -3.28 7.69 6.41
CA GLU A 46 -3.37 8.01 4.99
C GLU A 46 -4.17 6.96 4.21
N LEU A 47 -4.99 7.40 3.27
CA LEU A 47 -5.83 6.49 2.50
C LEU A 47 -4.98 5.75 1.46
N VAL A 48 -5.22 4.43 1.36
CA VAL A 48 -4.53 3.57 0.37
C VAL A 48 -4.77 4.05 -1.08
N ILE A 49 -5.92 4.67 -1.34
CA ILE A 49 -6.22 5.24 -2.66
C ILE A 49 -5.31 6.44 -2.98
N ASP A 50 -5.02 7.29 -2.00
CA ASP A 50 -4.11 8.41 -2.19
C ASP A 50 -2.67 7.92 -2.38
N LEU A 51 -2.25 6.93 -1.59
CA LEU A 51 -0.95 6.28 -1.77
C LEU A 51 -0.83 5.64 -3.17
N PHE A 52 -1.88 5.01 -3.67
CA PHE A 52 -1.91 4.43 -5.00
C PHE A 52 -1.87 5.50 -6.10
N ASN A 53 -2.62 6.59 -5.96
CA ASN A 53 -2.64 7.67 -6.93
C ASN A 53 -1.29 8.40 -7.04
N ASN A 54 -0.57 8.52 -5.91
CA ASN A 54 0.73 9.22 -5.87
C ASN A 54 1.93 8.31 -6.15
N PHE A 55 1.87 7.03 -5.73
CA PHE A 55 3.03 6.12 -5.74
C PHE A 55 2.78 4.78 -6.44
N GLY A 56 1.61 4.59 -7.06
CA GLY A 56 1.29 3.39 -7.83
C GLY A 56 2.20 3.23 -9.05
N VAL A 57 2.66 2.00 -9.28
CA VAL A 57 3.51 1.62 -10.42
C VAL A 57 2.87 0.42 -11.11
N ASP A 58 2.75 0.46 -12.44
CA ASP A 58 2.12 -0.59 -13.25
C ASP A 58 0.68 -0.95 -12.81
N GLY A 59 -0.07 0.04 -12.31
CA GLY A 59 -1.42 -0.16 -11.79
C GLY A 59 -1.47 -0.95 -10.48
N LYS A 60 -0.34 -1.04 -9.76
CA LYS A 60 -0.23 -1.70 -8.44
C LYS A 60 0.47 -0.79 -7.43
N LEU A 61 0.11 -0.91 -6.17
CA LEU A 61 0.84 -0.30 -5.06
C LEU A 61 1.81 -1.33 -4.47
N LEU A 62 3.12 -1.06 -4.54
CA LEU A 62 4.11 -1.93 -3.93
C LEU A 62 4.22 -1.60 -2.43
N VAL A 63 3.88 -2.57 -1.60
CA VAL A 63 3.89 -2.43 -0.15
C VAL A 63 4.78 -3.49 0.46
N ASN A 64 5.85 -3.06 1.11
CA ASN A 64 6.76 -3.94 1.81
C ASN A 64 6.44 -3.90 3.31
N TYR A 65 6.48 -5.04 3.97
CA TYR A 65 6.25 -5.13 5.41
C TYR A 65 7.44 -5.78 6.11
N ALA A 66 7.72 -5.32 7.32
CA ALA A 66 8.85 -5.77 8.13
C ALA A 66 8.53 -5.79 9.63
N CYS A 67 9.27 -6.61 10.38
CA CYS A 67 9.23 -6.63 11.85
C CYS A 67 10.13 -5.56 12.48
N SER A 68 11.19 -5.19 11.75
CA SER A 68 12.20 -4.19 12.12
C SER A 68 12.26 -3.08 11.07
N VAL A 69 12.89 -1.95 11.42
CA VAL A 69 13.14 -0.87 10.45
C VAL A 69 14.02 -1.40 9.33
N ALA A 70 13.51 -1.36 8.09
CA ALA A 70 14.20 -1.88 6.90
C ALA A 70 14.58 -0.77 5.92
N TRP A 71 13.80 0.31 5.89
CA TRP A 71 14.04 1.50 5.08
C TRP A 71 13.75 2.75 5.92
N GLY A 72 14.37 3.87 5.54
CA GLY A 72 14.32 5.15 6.24
C GLY A 72 14.87 6.26 5.37
#